data_AF-A0A1K1SN54-F1
#
_entry.id   AF-A0A1K1SN54-F1
#
_cell.length_a   1.000
_cell.length_b   1.000
_cell.length_c   1.000
_cell.angle_alpha   90.00
_cell.angle_beta   90.00
_cell.angle_gamma   90.00
#
_symmetry.space_group_name_H-M   'P 1'
#
loop_
_entity.id
_entity.type
_entity.pdbx_description
1 polymer ?
#
loop_
_entity_poly.entity_id
_entity_poly.type
_entity_poly.pdbx_seq_one_letter_code
_entity_poly.pdbx_strand_id
1 'polypeptide(L)'
;MTDTEQEIIRKCIAGDRASQGRLYQFYARKMMWYAKNREEGEEILQDGFVRVFKYLHRYRNKGSLEGWIRKELPPDFYLVVSFL
;
A
#
# COMPACT_ATOMS: atom_id res chain seq x y z
N MET A 1 12.50 10.52 3.65
CA MET A 1 11.54 11.07 2.68
C MET A 1 11.39 12.54 2.99
N THR A 2 11.77 13.42 2.06
CA THR A 2 11.65 14.89 2.22
C THR A 2 10.30 15.42 1.73
N ASP A 3 9.57 14.64 0.95
CA ASP A 3 8.28 15.00 0.37
C ASP A 3 7.15 14.78 1.38
N THR A 4 6.15 15.66 1.37
CA THR A 4 4.93 15.49 2.18
C THR A 4 4.07 14.34 1.67
N GLU A 5 3.23 13.74 2.52
CA GLU A 5 2.31 12.64 2.11
C GLU A 5 1.45 13.05 0.90
N GLN A 6 0.92 14.27 0.89
CA GLN A 6 0.11 14.80 -0.20
C GLN A 6 0.89 14.91 -1.51
N GLU A 7 2.15 15.29 -1.45
CA GLU A 7 3.01 15.39 -2.63
C GLU A 7 3.29 14.02 -3.24
N ILE A 8 3.58 13.03 -2.40
CA ILE A 8 3.77 11.65 -2.84
C ILE A 8 2.49 11.10 -3.48
N ILE A 9 1.32 11.34 -2.86
CA ILE A 9 0.03 10.93 -3.43
C ILE A 9 -0.17 11.54 -4.83
N ARG A 10 0.08 12.85 -4.99
CA ARG A 10 -0.04 13.52 -6.29
C ARG A 10 0.91 12.92 -7.33
N LYS A 11 2.18 12.70 -6.98
CA LYS A 11 3.18 12.08 -7.87
C LYS A 11 2.77 10.66 -8.25
N CYS A 12 2.28 9.87 -7.29
CA CYS A 12 1.80 8.51 -7.55
C CYS A 12 0.58 8.49 -8.50
N ILE A 13 -0.38 9.40 -8.32
CA ILE A 13 -1.54 9.56 -9.20
C ILE A 13 -1.10 9.98 -10.62
N ALA A 14 -0.06 10.82 -10.72
CA ALA A 14 0.53 11.22 -12.00
C ALA A 14 1.37 10.12 -12.68
N GLY A 15 1.49 8.93 -12.09
CA GLY A 15 2.24 7.82 -12.66
C GLY A 15 3.75 7.86 -12.44
N ASP A 16 4.25 8.70 -11.52
CA ASP A 16 5.68 8.77 -11.21
C ASP A 16 6.17 7.46 -10.55
N ARG A 17 6.91 6.65 -11.33
CA ARG A 17 7.38 5.33 -10.88
C ARG A 17 8.29 5.42 -9.66
N ALA A 18 9.10 6.48 -9.54
CA ALA A 18 9.98 6.66 -8.38
C ALA A 18 9.17 6.83 -7.08
N SER A 19 8.13 7.66 -7.11
CA SER A 19 7.25 7.87 -5.95
C SER A 19 6.39 6.66 -5.64
N GLN A 20 5.87 5.97 -6.67
CA GLN A 20 5.17 4.69 -6.49
C GLN A 20 6.09 3.65 -5.82
N GLY A 21 7.34 3.52 -6.29
CA GLY A 21 8.33 2.61 -5.69
C GLY A 21 8.65 2.96 -4.22
N ARG A 22 8.79 4.25 -3.89
CA ARG A 22 8.99 4.70 -2.50
C ARG A 22 7.79 4.39 -1.61
N LEU A 23 6.57 4.66 -2.08
CA LEU A 23 5.34 4.38 -1.34
C LEU A 23 5.20 2.87 -1.10
N TYR A 24 5.43 2.07 -2.14
CA TYR A 24 5.45 0.61 -2.06
C TYR A 24 6.44 0.14 -1.00
N GLN A 25 7.72 0.51 -1.10
CA GLN A 25 8.73 0.04 -0.14
C GLN A 25 8.41 0.41 1.31
N PHE A 26 7.86 1.60 1.55
CA PHE A 26 7.50 2.06 2.89
C PHE A 26 6.41 1.19 3.52
N TYR A 27 5.34 0.90 2.78
CA TYR A 27 4.20 0.13 3.30
C TYR A 27 4.38 -1.38 3.16
N ALA A 28 4.99 -1.86 2.08
CA ALA A 28 5.35 -3.26 1.88
C ALA A 28 6.19 -3.75 3.04
N ARG A 29 7.21 -2.97 3.46
CA ARG A 29 8.00 -3.30 4.65
C ARG A 29 7.06 -3.50 5.84
N LYS A 30 6.22 -2.50 6.19
CA LYS A 30 5.23 -2.55 7.30
C LYS A 30 4.27 -3.74 7.25
N MET A 31 3.97 -4.20 6.06
CA MET A 31 2.95 -5.21 5.84
C MET A 31 3.52 -6.63 5.78
N MET A 32 4.78 -6.79 5.36
CA MET A 32 5.47 -8.08 5.36
C MET A 32 5.56 -8.71 6.75
N TRP A 33 5.52 -7.91 7.83
CA TRP A 33 5.45 -8.42 9.20
C TRP A 33 4.19 -9.25 9.49
N TYR A 34 3.14 -9.10 8.68
CA TYR A 34 1.91 -9.86 8.80
C TYR A 34 1.84 -11.06 7.87
N ALA A 35 2.79 -11.25 6.95
CA ALA A 35 2.73 -12.35 5.99
C ALA A 35 3.17 -13.69 6.62
N LYS A 36 2.55 -14.81 6.21
CA LYS A 36 2.90 -16.15 6.70
C LYS A 36 4.30 -16.58 6.27
N ASN A 37 4.65 -16.25 5.04
CA ASN A 37 5.96 -16.50 4.47
C ASN A 37 6.29 -15.36 3.49
N ARG A 38 7.56 -15.30 3.08
CA ARG A 38 8.06 -14.20 2.25
C ARG A 38 7.45 -14.19 0.85
N GLU A 39 7.31 -15.35 0.23
CA GLU A 39 6.88 -15.50 -1.16
C GLU A 39 5.42 -15.06 -1.32
N GLU A 40 4.53 -15.60 -0.49
CA GLU A 40 3.11 -15.25 -0.44
C GLU A 40 2.91 -13.77 -0.08
N GLY A 41 3.71 -13.26 0.87
CA GLY A 41 3.68 -11.83 1.23
C GLY A 41 4.09 -10.92 0.06
N GLU A 42 5.14 -11.28 -0.66
CA GLU A 42 5.62 -10.52 -1.83
C GLU A 42 4.59 -10.54 -2.97
N GLU A 43 3.97 -11.69 -3.26
CA GLU A 43 2.94 -11.82 -4.30
C GLU A 43 1.70 -10.99 -3.98
N ILE A 44 1.14 -11.13 -2.76
CA ILE A 44 -0.06 -10.39 -2.36
C ILE A 44 0.22 -8.88 -2.33
N LEU A 45 1.41 -8.46 -1.91
CA LEU A 45 1.79 -7.05 -1.91
C LEU A 45 1.95 -6.49 -3.32
N GLN A 46 2.54 -7.24 -4.26
CA GLN A 46 2.64 -6.76 -5.63
C GLN A 46 1.25 -6.52 -6.24
N ASP A 47 0.38 -7.52 -6.21
CA ASP A 47 -0.98 -7.41 -6.76
C ASP A 47 -1.83 -6.38 -6.01
N GLY A 48 -1.70 -6.36 -4.69
CA GLY A 48 -2.35 -5.39 -3.83
C GLY A 48 -1.95 -3.95 -4.16
N PHE A 49 -0.67 -3.68 -4.38
CA PHE A 49 -0.21 -2.33 -4.69
C PHE A 49 -0.56 -1.86 -6.09
N VAL A 50 -0.67 -2.77 -7.07
CA VAL A 50 -1.27 -2.44 -8.38
C VAL A 50 -2.67 -1.88 -8.20
N ARG A 51 -3.49 -2.49 -7.32
CA ARG A 51 -4.83 -2.01 -6.98
C ARG A 51 -4.82 -0.67 -6.24
N VAL A 52 -3.92 -0.50 -5.27
CA VAL A 52 -3.74 0.74 -4.53
C VAL A 52 -3.46 1.90 -5.48
N PHE A 53 -2.49 1.77 -6.38
CA PHE A 53 -2.16 2.85 -7.33
C PHE A 53 -3.30 3.13 -8.30
N LYS A 54 -4.01 2.08 -8.75
CA LYS A 54 -5.19 2.22 -9.61
C LYS A 54 -6.28 3.08 -8.95
N TYR A 55 -6.50 2.93 -7.64
CA TYR A 55 -7.58 3.63 -6.92
C TYR A 55 -7.13 4.80 -6.05
N LEU A 56 -5.83 5.12 -6.01
CA LEU A 56 -5.28 6.18 -5.14
C LEU A 56 -5.95 7.55 -5.36
N HIS A 57 -6.41 7.83 -6.58
CA HIS A 57 -7.19 9.03 -6.92
C HIS A 57 -8.52 9.17 -6.15
N ARG A 58 -9.02 8.08 -5.55
CA ARG A 58 -10.22 8.05 -4.72
C ARG A 58 -9.94 8.36 -3.26
N TYR A 59 -8.68 8.33 -2.82
CA TYR A 59 -8.32 8.73 -1.48
C TYR A 59 -8.60 10.23 -1.29
N ARG A 60 -9.56 10.55 -0.42
CA ARG A 60 -10.02 11.93 -0.14
C ARG A 60 -9.32 12.55 1.08
N ASN A 61 -8.16 12.02 1.49
CA ASN A 61 -7.47 12.45 2.70
C ASN A 61 -8.36 12.41 3.96
N LYS A 62 -9.23 11.39 4.03
CA LYS A 62 -10.10 11.12 5.18
C LYS A 62 -9.53 9.93 5.95
N GLY A 63 -9.01 10.18 7.15
CA GLY A 63 -8.27 9.18 7.93
C GLY A 63 -6.81 9.08 7.49
N SER A 64 -6.12 8.01 7.89
CA SER A 64 -4.74 7.76 7.48
C SER A 64 -4.66 7.07 6.13
N LEU A 65 -3.65 7.41 5.33
CA LEU A 65 -3.36 6.70 4.09
C LEU A 65 -3.11 5.22 4.34
N GLU A 66 -2.45 4.88 5.45
CA GLU A 66 -2.24 3.49 5.87
C GLU A 66 -3.57 2.74 6.03
N GLY A 67 -4.53 3.33 6.75
CA GLY A 67 -5.84 2.71 6.97
C GLY A 67 -6.64 2.58 5.67
N TRP A 68 -6.47 3.51 4.72
CA TRP A 68 -7.08 3.40 3.40
C TRP A 68 -6.42 2.33 2.54
N ILE A 69 -5.08 2.26 2.49
CA ILE A 69 -4.35 1.23 1.74
C ILE A 69 -4.76 -0.15 2.23
N ARG A 70 -4.80 -0.37 3.55
CA ARG A 70 -5.28 -1.63 4.13
C ARG A 70 -6.64 -1.99 3.52
N LYS A 71 -7.62 -1.08 3.50
CA LYS A 71 -8.96 -1.36 2.95
C LYS A 71 -8.98 -1.74 1.47
N GLU A 72 -8.07 -1.20 0.68
CA GLU A 72 -7.97 -1.52 -0.75
C GLU A 72 -7.30 -2.88 -1.01
N LEU A 73 -6.46 -3.37 -0.08
CA LEU A 73 -5.82 -4.67 -0.20
C LEU A 73 -6.84 -5.82 -0.11
N PRO A 74 -6.63 -6.94 -0.82
CA PRO A 74 -7.54 -8.08 -0.80
C PRO A 74 -7.76 -8.65 0.61
N PRO A 75 -8.93 -9.27 0.88
CA PRO A 75 -9.24 -9.92 2.15
C PRO A 75 -8.21 -10.99 2.57
N ASP A 76 -7.57 -11.66 1.61
CA ASP A 76 -6.54 -12.67 1.85
C ASP A 76 -5.35 -12.12 2.63
N PHE A 77 -5.14 -10.80 2.58
CA PHE A 77 -4.15 -10.10 3.39
C PHE A 77 -4.52 -9.99 4.87
N TYR A 78 -5.81 -10.04 5.20
CA TYR A 78 -6.34 -9.91 6.57
C TYR A 78 -6.53 -11.25 7.27
N LEU A 79 -6.67 -12.34 6.51
CA LEU A 79 -6.72 -13.69 7.10
C LEU A 79 -5.43 -14.06 7.84
N VAL A 80 -4.38 -13.26 7.70
CA VAL A 80 -3.13 -13.36 8.45
C VAL A 80 -3.07 -12.45 9.69
N VAL A 81 -3.99 -11.49 9.82
CA VAL A 81 -4.01 -10.48 10.89
C VAL A 81 -5.17 -10.68 11.87
N SER A 82 -6.27 -11.31 11.46
CA SER A 82 -7.50 -11.45 12.26
C SER A 82 -7.51 -12.61 13.27
N PHE A 83 -6.37 -13.27 13.54
CA PHE A 83 -6.23 -14.30 14.57
C PHE A 83 -5.17 -13.96 15.64
N LEU A 84 -4.95 -12.67 15.90
CA LEU A 84 -4.22 -12.17 17.06
C LEU A 84 -5.03 -11.08 17.77
#